data_AF-A0A5C7K8P4-F1
#
_entry.id   AF-A0A5C7K8P4-F1
#
_cell.length_a   1.000
_cell.length_b   1.000
_cell.length_c   1.000
_cell.angle_alpha   90.00
_cell.angle_beta   90.00
_cell.angle_gamma   90.00
#
_symmetry.space_group_name_H-M   'P 1'
#
loop_
_entity.id
_entity.type
_entity.pdbx_description
1 polymer ?
#
loop_
_entity_poly.entity_id
_entity_poly.type
_entity_poly.pdbx_seq_one_letter_code
_entity_poly.pdbx_strand_id
1 'polypeptide(L)'
;MARSFQRKSLTSRRHVAIAGNLAISGFATVGGNLSVEGDLRVDGPLMCLGRLTVKGSLTARDVIVGQGMQVLGDVAADSIDARVCGDDAAALAEIAERIAFWTPDRASSEQVSDEALDWMSDKSTQDDLLDDSLPSETAVKVGGRCVVAGRVSTVGSVDVGDQFNPDDCEVIAGNVYAKTVLTEGDLLCGGVHAARWVRVEGDLRCAVVECSQLEAWGSVEVDDAVVATGRDTRCSETRGEGVYRSPEIDPGDAHERDVLPSIRCAELKAGAVTAGGSILVDGVIESRGYVRANLSITSGGTITTGKAYGILAGLDVARDRWQASGYVCASARPVRILTGMFRALAKRRRGADPRPVRLPK
;
A
#
# COMPACT_ATOMS: atom_id res chain seq x y z
N MET A 1 13.10 -34.34 16.45
CA MET A 1 12.02 -33.54 17.05
C MET A 1 12.53 -32.12 17.16
N ALA A 2 11.87 -31.16 16.49
CA ALA A 2 12.19 -29.75 16.72
C ALA A 2 11.92 -29.44 18.20
N ARG A 3 12.89 -28.89 18.91
CA ARG A 3 12.70 -28.47 20.30
C ARG A 3 11.73 -27.28 20.27
N SER A 4 10.56 -27.43 20.88
CA SER A 4 9.59 -26.35 21.05
C SER A 4 9.74 -25.78 22.45
N PHE A 5 10.00 -24.48 22.54
CA PHE A 5 10.10 -23.76 23.80
C PHE A 5 8.78 -23.04 24.04
N GLN A 6 8.10 -23.38 25.14
CA GLN A 6 6.83 -22.75 25.52
C GLN A 6 7.02 -21.83 26.73
N ARG A 7 6.52 -20.61 26.65
CA ARG A 7 6.54 -19.64 27.74
C ARG A 7 5.23 -18.85 27.81
N LYS A 8 4.94 -18.30 29.00
CA LYS A 8 3.82 -17.37 29.16
C LYS A 8 4.16 -16.01 28.55
N SER A 9 5.38 -15.51 28.79
CA SER A 9 5.89 -14.27 28.22
C SER A 9 7.40 -14.39 27.98
N LEU A 10 7.91 -13.55 27.09
CA LEU A 10 9.35 -13.36 26.86
C LEU A 10 9.66 -11.87 27.00
N THR A 11 10.61 -11.53 27.85
CA THR A 11 11.13 -10.17 27.95
C THR A 11 12.65 -10.25 27.99
N SER A 12 13.31 -9.58 27.05
CA SER A 12 14.76 -9.48 26.99
C SER A 12 15.14 -8.06 26.59
N ARG A 13 16.15 -7.48 27.24
CA ARG A 13 16.76 -6.20 26.80
C ARG A 13 17.76 -6.37 25.67
N ARG A 14 18.21 -7.61 25.44
CA ARG A 14 19.25 -7.98 24.48
C ARG A 14 18.71 -8.93 23.42
N HIS A 15 19.59 -9.31 22.51
CA HIS A 15 19.32 -10.31 21.49
C HIS A 15 18.82 -11.63 22.06
N VAL A 16 17.88 -12.25 21.35
CA VAL A 16 17.38 -13.58 21.67
C VAL A 16 17.51 -14.45 20.43
N ALA A 17 18.23 -15.57 20.57
CA ALA A 17 18.36 -16.58 19.52
C ALA A 17 17.76 -17.90 20.01
N ILE A 18 16.79 -18.43 19.27
CA ILE A 18 16.11 -19.69 19.56
C ILE A 18 16.39 -20.67 18.43
N ALA A 19 17.12 -21.75 18.72
CA ALA A 19 17.51 -22.78 17.75
C ALA A 19 16.37 -23.74 17.32
N GLY A 20 15.12 -23.38 17.59
CA GLY A 20 13.95 -24.23 17.35
C GLY A 20 12.66 -23.41 17.34
N ASN A 21 11.54 -24.05 17.66
CA ASN A 21 10.25 -23.37 17.68
C ASN A 21 10.06 -22.61 18.99
N LEU A 22 9.47 -21.42 18.93
CA LEU A 22 9.12 -20.61 20.09
C LEU A 22 7.61 -20.37 20.11
N ALA A 23 6.95 -20.76 21.20
CA ALA A 23 5.53 -20.49 21.43
C ALA A 23 5.34 -19.70 22.73
N ILE A 24 4.66 -18.56 22.62
CA ILE A 24 4.41 -17.63 23.72
C ILE A 24 2.91 -17.39 23.83
N SER A 25 2.31 -17.75 24.96
CA SER A 25 0.86 -17.61 25.16
C SER A 25 0.39 -16.20 25.56
N GLY A 26 1.34 -15.31 25.85
CA GLY A 26 1.13 -13.92 26.22
C GLY A 26 1.84 -13.01 25.22
N PHE A 27 2.83 -12.25 25.69
CA PHE A 27 3.56 -11.27 24.87
C PHE A 27 5.06 -11.56 24.80
N ALA A 28 5.70 -11.01 23.78
CA ALA A 28 7.14 -11.07 23.56
C ALA A 28 7.70 -9.67 23.36
N THR A 29 8.70 -9.28 24.15
CA THR A 29 9.40 -8.00 24.05
C THR A 29 10.91 -8.25 24.01
N VAL A 30 11.57 -7.84 22.93
CA VAL A 30 13.01 -8.00 22.72
C VAL A 30 13.62 -6.65 22.37
N GLY A 31 14.55 -6.18 23.20
CA GLY A 31 15.23 -4.88 23.04
C GLY A 31 16.26 -4.85 21.92
N GLY A 32 16.75 -6.01 21.47
CA GLY A 32 17.61 -6.13 20.30
C GLY A 32 17.00 -7.06 19.24
N ASN A 33 17.82 -7.84 18.56
CA ASN A 33 17.40 -8.78 17.51
C ASN A 33 16.71 -10.03 18.09
N LEU A 34 15.62 -10.47 17.46
CA LEU A 34 14.99 -11.76 17.74
C LEU A 34 15.19 -12.69 16.55
N SER A 35 15.93 -13.78 16.75
CA SER A 35 16.14 -14.83 15.75
C SER A 35 15.53 -16.16 16.20
N VAL A 36 14.66 -16.73 15.38
CA VAL A 36 14.02 -18.04 15.61
C VAL A 36 14.28 -18.94 14.40
N GLU A 37 15.01 -20.02 14.63
CA GLU A 37 15.38 -20.99 13.58
C GLU A 37 14.20 -21.88 13.12
N GLY A 38 13.12 -21.92 13.90
CA GLY A 38 11.87 -22.61 13.57
C GLY A 38 10.69 -21.66 13.46
N ASP A 39 9.51 -22.13 13.88
CA ASP A 39 8.29 -21.32 13.91
C ASP A 39 8.22 -20.43 15.15
N LEU A 40 7.70 -19.21 14.98
CA LEU A 40 7.41 -18.28 16.06
C LEU A 40 5.91 -18.07 16.19
N ARG A 41 5.33 -18.46 17.33
CA ARG A 41 3.95 -18.17 17.69
C ARG A 41 3.90 -17.30 18.94
N VAL A 42 3.20 -16.18 18.87
CA VAL A 42 2.89 -15.30 20.00
C VAL A 42 1.38 -15.03 20.00
N ASP A 43 0.66 -15.43 21.05
CA ASP A 43 -0.81 -15.23 21.08
C ASP A 43 -1.21 -13.76 21.35
N GLY A 44 -0.27 -12.95 21.82
CA GLY A 44 -0.40 -11.50 22.02
C GLY A 44 0.61 -10.71 21.17
N PRO A 45 0.99 -9.49 21.62
CA PRO A 45 1.88 -8.64 20.86
C PRO A 45 3.33 -9.14 20.88
N LEU A 46 3.99 -9.03 19.73
CA LEU A 46 5.41 -9.29 19.50
C LEU A 46 6.11 -7.97 19.17
N MET A 47 7.03 -7.58 20.03
CA MET A 47 7.80 -6.35 19.95
C MET A 47 9.28 -6.67 19.87
N CYS A 48 9.92 -6.19 18.82
CA CYS A 48 11.33 -6.38 18.57
C CYS A 48 11.94 -5.05 18.13
N LEU A 49 12.72 -4.41 18.99
CA LEU A 49 13.34 -3.13 18.65
C LEU A 49 14.40 -3.28 17.55
N GLY A 50 15.10 -4.40 17.53
CA GLY A 50 15.98 -4.76 16.42
C GLY A 50 15.26 -5.49 15.29
N ARG A 51 16.02 -6.28 14.53
CA ARG A 51 15.50 -7.09 13.44
C ARG A 51 14.82 -8.34 13.98
N LEU A 52 13.67 -8.67 13.40
CA LEU A 52 12.99 -9.95 13.60
C LEU A 52 13.35 -10.91 12.47
N THR A 53 13.94 -12.07 12.79
CA THR A 53 14.23 -13.14 11.82
C THR A 53 13.56 -14.44 12.24
N VAL A 54 12.73 -15.01 11.37
CA VAL A 54 12.06 -16.30 11.60
C VAL A 54 12.27 -17.18 10.37
N LYS A 55 12.93 -18.33 10.54
CA LYS A 55 13.17 -19.26 9.42
C LYS A 55 11.97 -20.15 9.10
N GLY A 56 11.06 -20.33 10.05
CA GLY A 56 9.75 -20.93 9.84
C GLY A 56 8.68 -19.88 9.51
N SER A 57 7.47 -20.12 10.01
CA SER A 57 6.34 -19.19 9.93
C SER A 57 6.19 -18.35 11.19
N LEU A 58 5.57 -17.18 11.05
CA LEU A 58 5.22 -16.27 12.14
C LEU A 58 3.70 -16.19 12.32
N THR A 59 3.24 -16.38 13.55
CA THR A 59 1.88 -15.99 13.95
C THR A 59 1.97 -15.12 15.18
N ALA A 60 1.43 -13.91 15.10
CA ALA A 60 1.38 -12.97 16.22
C ALA A 60 0.05 -12.20 16.17
N ARG A 61 -0.31 -11.50 17.25
CA ARG A 61 -1.41 -10.53 17.16
C ARG A 61 -0.90 -9.25 16.49
N ASP A 62 -0.06 -8.52 17.20
CA ASP A 62 0.57 -7.30 16.71
C ASP A 62 2.06 -7.54 16.56
N VAL A 63 2.65 -7.12 15.44
CA VAL A 63 4.07 -7.23 15.17
C VAL A 63 4.65 -5.82 15.04
N ILE A 64 5.47 -5.41 16.00
CA ILE A 64 6.15 -4.11 16.00
C ILE A 64 7.65 -4.36 15.90
N VAL A 65 8.28 -3.88 14.83
CA VAL A 65 9.70 -4.15 14.55
C VAL A 65 10.45 -2.90 14.11
N GLY A 66 11.59 -2.59 14.75
CA GLY A 66 12.32 -1.35 14.53
C GLY A 66 13.37 -1.35 13.42
N GLN A 67 13.87 -2.53 13.04
CA GLN A 67 14.87 -2.68 11.95
C GLN A 67 14.42 -3.75 10.93
N GLY A 68 13.12 -3.76 10.66
CA GLY A 68 12.49 -4.66 9.71
C GLY A 68 12.39 -6.12 10.16
N MET A 69 11.58 -6.89 9.43
CA MET A 69 11.32 -8.30 9.68
C MET A 69 11.61 -9.15 8.45
N GLN A 70 12.17 -10.34 8.69
CA GLN A 70 12.35 -11.38 7.69
C GLN A 70 11.76 -12.69 8.18
N VAL A 71 10.79 -13.21 7.44
CA VAL A 71 10.14 -14.50 7.70
C VAL A 71 10.25 -15.35 6.44
N LEU A 72 10.87 -16.53 6.51
CA LEU A 72 11.02 -17.37 5.31
C LEU A 72 9.73 -18.11 4.94
N GLY A 73 8.88 -18.41 5.93
CA GLY A 73 7.58 -19.03 5.76
C GLY A 73 6.44 -18.04 5.54
N ASP A 74 5.28 -18.39 6.08
CA ASP A 74 4.07 -17.55 6.07
C ASP A 74 4.03 -16.62 7.29
N VAL A 75 3.36 -15.47 7.15
CA VAL A 75 3.01 -14.55 8.24
C VAL A 75 1.50 -14.46 8.36
N ALA A 76 1.00 -14.61 9.59
CA ALA A 76 -0.36 -14.27 9.97
C ALA A 76 -0.33 -13.32 11.17
N ALA A 77 -0.92 -12.14 11.04
CA ALA A 77 -1.02 -11.16 12.10
C ALA A 77 -2.35 -10.41 12.07
N ASP A 78 -2.69 -9.72 13.16
CA ASP A 78 -3.78 -8.74 13.19
C ASP A 78 -3.24 -7.37 12.74
N SER A 79 -2.00 -7.03 13.10
CA SER A 79 -1.33 -5.81 12.62
C SER A 79 0.19 -5.98 12.45
N ILE A 80 0.77 -5.21 11.53
CA ILE A 80 2.23 -5.10 11.37
C ILE A 80 2.63 -3.63 11.28
N ASP A 81 3.56 -3.23 12.15
CA ASP A 81 4.27 -1.96 12.09
C ASP A 81 5.77 -2.26 12.04
N ALA A 82 6.33 -2.19 10.85
CA ALA A 82 7.72 -2.54 10.62
C ALA A 82 8.45 -1.35 9.98
N ARG A 83 9.45 -0.82 10.68
CA ARG A 83 10.24 0.30 10.18
C ARG A 83 11.67 -0.14 9.91
N VAL A 84 12.32 0.51 8.95
CA VAL A 84 13.77 0.51 8.80
C VAL A 84 14.25 1.86 9.31
N CYS A 85 14.40 1.97 10.63
CA CYS A 85 14.82 3.24 11.24
C CYS A 85 16.28 3.58 10.93
N GLY A 86 17.11 2.58 10.62
CA GLY A 86 18.56 2.77 10.51
C GLY A 86 19.10 3.41 11.78
N ASP A 87 19.95 4.43 11.61
CA ASP A 87 20.56 5.17 12.72
C ASP A 87 19.70 6.33 13.26
N ASP A 88 18.46 6.47 12.81
CA ASP A 88 17.57 7.54 13.28
C ASP A 88 17.10 7.26 14.72
N ALA A 89 17.82 7.86 15.67
CA ALA A 89 17.52 7.78 17.10
C ALA A 89 16.12 8.28 17.46
N ALA A 90 15.55 9.23 16.70
CA ALA A 90 14.19 9.71 16.95
C ALA A 90 13.15 8.68 16.51
N ALA A 91 13.36 8.04 15.36
CA ALA A 91 12.48 6.97 14.88
C ALA A 91 12.55 5.73 15.79
N LEU A 92 13.74 5.38 16.28
CA LEU A 92 13.94 4.32 17.28
C LEU A 92 13.24 4.64 18.61
N ALA A 93 13.30 5.90 19.07
CA ALA A 93 12.61 6.34 20.27
C ALA A 93 11.07 6.25 20.13
N GLU A 94 10.51 6.63 18.98
CA GLU A 94 9.08 6.53 18.72
C GLU A 94 8.58 5.08 18.78
N ILE A 95 9.31 4.14 18.17
CA ILE A 95 8.97 2.71 18.23
C ILE A 95 9.04 2.20 19.65
N ALA A 96 10.01 2.66 20.43
CA ALA A 96 10.15 2.27 21.81
C ALA A 96 9.04 2.78 22.71
N GLU A 97 8.58 4.00 22.48
CA GLU A 97 7.38 4.53 23.15
C GLU A 97 6.15 3.69 22.80
N ARG A 98 5.98 3.29 21.52
CA ARG A 98 4.91 2.39 21.10
C ARG A 98 5.01 1.02 21.78
N ILE A 99 6.20 0.43 21.85
CA ILE A 99 6.47 -0.83 22.55
C ILE A 99 6.16 -0.70 24.05
N ALA A 100 6.55 0.41 24.67
CA ALA A 100 6.29 0.69 26.07
C ALA A 100 4.78 0.79 26.36
N PHE A 101 3.99 1.36 25.45
CA PHE A 101 2.53 1.44 25.56
C PHE A 101 1.87 0.06 25.57
N TRP A 102 2.34 -0.88 24.75
CA TRP A 102 1.70 -2.18 24.56
C TRP A 102 2.17 -3.28 25.53
N THR A 103 3.16 -3.03 26.40
CA THR A 103 3.70 -4.03 27.32
C THR A 103 2.76 -4.25 28.52
N PRO A 104 2.05 -5.40 28.63
CA PRO A 104 1.00 -5.58 29.64
C PRO A 104 1.57 -6.02 31.00
N ASP A 105 1.76 -5.08 31.93
CA ASP A 105 1.66 -5.23 33.40
C ASP A 105 1.79 -3.87 34.14
N ARG A 106 1.41 -2.76 33.48
CA ARG A 106 1.52 -1.41 34.04
C ARG A 106 0.16 -0.91 34.46
N ALA A 107 -0.04 -0.75 35.76
CA ALA A 107 -1.17 -0.01 36.30
C ALA A 107 -1.25 1.35 35.59
N SER A 108 -2.46 1.70 35.18
CA SER A 108 -2.83 2.81 34.31
C SER A 108 -2.60 4.22 34.89
N SER A 109 -1.49 4.49 35.57
CA SER A 109 -1.31 5.78 36.26
C SER A 109 0.12 6.25 36.60
N GLU A 110 1.20 5.60 36.15
CA GLU A 110 2.56 6.11 36.40
C GLU A 110 3.23 6.58 35.11
N GLN A 111 3.77 7.80 35.13
CA GLN A 111 4.62 8.36 34.09
C GLN A 111 5.66 7.31 33.68
N VAL A 112 5.93 7.22 32.37
CA VAL A 112 7.03 6.41 31.82
C VAL A 112 8.29 6.76 32.61
N SER A 113 8.77 5.86 33.47
CA SER A 113 10.09 6.05 34.08
C SER A 113 11.13 5.88 32.98
N ASP A 114 12.12 6.77 32.93
CA ASP A 114 13.22 6.74 31.94
C ASP A 114 13.92 5.35 31.89
N GLU A 115 13.85 4.58 32.99
CA GLU A 115 14.37 3.21 33.12
C GLU A 115 13.66 2.16 32.22
N ALA A 116 12.44 2.43 31.74
CA ALA A 116 11.71 1.58 30.80
C ALA A 116 12.19 1.74 29.36
N LEU A 117 12.68 2.95 29.03
CA LEU A 117 13.30 3.32 27.77
C LEU A 117 14.82 3.07 27.79
N ASP A 118 15.34 2.53 28.89
CA ASP A 118 16.75 2.21 29.15
C ASP A 118 17.30 1.04 28.32
N TRP A 119 16.49 0.45 27.43
CA TRP A 119 16.98 -0.51 26.43
C TRP A 119 17.99 0.13 25.49
N MET A 120 17.90 1.45 25.27
CA MET A 120 18.92 2.25 24.60
C MET A 120 20.15 2.56 25.46
N SER A 121 20.14 2.39 26.79
CA SER A 121 21.36 2.65 27.56
C SER A 121 22.37 1.50 27.51
N ASP A 122 21.92 0.30 27.13
CA ASP A 122 22.82 -0.82 26.85
C ASP A 122 23.55 -0.56 25.54
N LYS A 123 24.79 -0.10 25.64
CA LYS A 123 25.67 0.18 24.49
C LYS A 123 25.76 -0.98 23.51
N SER A 124 25.70 -2.23 23.99
CA SER A 124 25.73 -3.39 23.09
C SER A 124 24.49 -3.46 22.20
N THR A 125 23.31 -3.17 22.76
CA THR A 125 22.06 -3.09 21.98
C THR A 125 22.09 -1.92 20.99
N GLN A 126 22.66 -0.77 21.37
CA GLN A 126 22.84 0.35 20.44
C GLN A 126 23.80 0.00 19.29
N ASP A 127 24.99 -0.51 19.61
CA ASP A 127 26.00 -0.86 18.60
C ASP A 127 25.45 -1.90 17.61
N ASP A 128 24.65 -2.86 18.06
CA ASP A 128 24.04 -3.89 17.21
C ASP A 128 22.82 -3.40 16.40
N LEU A 129 22.12 -2.35 16.86
CA LEU A 129 21.02 -1.70 16.11
C LEU A 129 21.54 -0.80 15.00
N LEU A 130 22.74 -0.22 15.21
CA LEU A 130 23.44 0.71 14.32
C LEU A 130 24.45 -0.02 13.40
N ASP A 131 24.41 -1.37 13.34
CA ASP A 131 25.24 -2.13 12.41
C ASP A 131 24.73 -1.98 10.97
N ASP A 132 25.32 -1.00 10.29
CA ASP A 132 25.17 -0.62 8.87
C ASP A 132 25.42 -1.75 7.86
N SER A 133 25.84 -2.95 8.28
CA SER A 133 26.10 -4.05 7.34
C SER A 133 24.85 -4.62 6.67
N LEU A 134 23.64 -4.21 7.08
CA LEU A 134 22.37 -4.72 6.54
C LEU A 134 21.24 -3.68 6.42
N PRO A 135 21.33 -2.60 5.62
CA PRO A 135 20.14 -1.85 5.25
C PRO A 135 19.44 -2.63 4.14
N SER A 136 18.52 -3.51 4.50
CA SER A 136 17.50 -3.89 3.54
C SER A 136 16.55 -2.70 3.46
N GLU A 137 16.49 -2.02 2.31
CA GLU A 137 15.40 -1.07 1.99
C GLU A 137 14.02 -1.71 2.22
N THR A 138 13.97 -3.04 2.29
CA THR A 138 12.83 -3.85 2.68
C THR A 138 12.62 -3.87 4.21
N ALA A 139 11.51 -3.28 4.66
CA ALA A 139 11.02 -3.36 6.03
C ALA A 139 10.36 -4.71 6.35
N VAL A 140 9.64 -5.30 5.39
CA VAL A 140 8.95 -6.58 5.58
C VAL A 140 9.33 -7.52 4.46
N LYS A 141 10.00 -8.62 4.80
CA LYS A 141 10.34 -9.69 3.85
C LYS A 141 9.69 -11.00 4.27
N VAL A 142 8.81 -11.54 3.44
CA VAL A 142 8.08 -12.78 3.69
C VAL A 142 8.27 -13.73 2.51
N GLY A 143 8.78 -14.95 2.73
CA GLY A 143 9.00 -15.91 1.66
C GLY A 143 7.72 -16.53 1.10
N GLY A 144 6.70 -16.69 1.95
CA GLY A 144 5.39 -17.23 1.60
C GLY A 144 4.30 -16.16 1.45
N ARG A 145 3.17 -16.39 2.12
CA ARG A 145 2.03 -15.48 2.19
C ARG A 145 2.12 -14.62 3.44
N CYS A 146 1.71 -13.36 3.33
CA CYS A 146 1.58 -12.44 4.44
C CYS A 146 0.12 -12.00 4.52
N VAL A 147 -0.61 -12.49 5.53
CA VAL A 147 -2.04 -12.19 5.74
C VAL A 147 -2.14 -11.38 7.03
N VAL A 148 -2.72 -10.18 6.94
CA VAL A 148 -2.83 -9.27 8.06
C VAL A 148 -4.28 -8.79 8.16
N ALA A 149 -4.99 -9.16 9.22
CA ALA A 149 -6.41 -8.81 9.43
C ALA A 149 -6.63 -7.35 9.86
N GLY A 150 -5.71 -6.47 9.47
CA GLY A 150 -5.65 -5.08 9.89
C GLY A 150 -4.55 -4.37 9.13
N ARG A 151 -4.01 -3.30 9.71
CA ARG A 151 -3.08 -2.43 9.00
C ARG A 151 -1.66 -3.01 8.95
N VAL A 152 -1.05 -2.90 7.77
CA VAL A 152 0.41 -2.96 7.58
C VAL A 152 0.92 -1.54 7.34
N SER A 153 1.70 -1.01 8.28
CA SER A 153 2.38 0.27 8.14
C SER A 153 3.88 0.05 8.14
N THR A 154 4.57 0.54 7.11
CA THR A 154 6.03 0.36 7.01
C THR A 154 6.76 1.62 6.56
N VAL A 155 8.00 1.73 7.00
CA VAL A 155 8.99 2.68 6.44
C VAL A 155 10.05 1.84 5.74
N GLY A 156 10.03 1.86 4.42
CA GLY A 156 10.75 0.91 3.57
C GLY A 156 9.82 -0.13 2.93
N SER A 157 10.34 -0.81 1.90
CA SER A 157 9.61 -1.68 1.00
C SER A 157 9.07 -2.96 1.68
N VAL A 158 8.07 -3.57 1.04
CA VAL A 158 7.48 -4.86 1.40
C VAL A 158 7.76 -5.86 0.28
N ASP A 159 8.38 -7.00 0.59
CA ASP A 159 8.71 -8.08 -0.35
C ASP A 159 8.06 -9.38 0.12
N VAL A 160 7.04 -9.85 -0.60
CA VAL A 160 6.25 -11.05 -0.26
C VAL A 160 6.29 -12.04 -1.41
N GLY A 161 6.84 -13.23 -1.17
CA GLY A 161 7.10 -14.21 -2.23
C GLY A 161 5.85 -14.79 -2.91
N ASP A 162 4.67 -14.73 -2.30
CA ASP A 162 3.41 -15.15 -2.89
C ASP A 162 2.29 -14.10 -2.78
N GLN A 163 1.48 -14.14 -1.72
CA GLN A 163 0.31 -13.28 -1.54
C GLN A 163 0.51 -12.32 -0.38
N PHE A 164 0.38 -11.03 -0.66
CA PHE A 164 0.30 -9.98 0.35
C PHE A 164 -1.18 -9.59 0.51
N ASN A 165 -1.74 -9.84 1.70
CA ASN A 165 -3.16 -9.68 2.01
C ASN A 165 -3.40 -8.93 3.32
N PRO A 166 -3.06 -7.63 3.40
CA PRO A 166 -3.47 -6.78 4.52
C PRO A 166 -4.89 -6.23 4.34
N ASP A 167 -5.53 -5.79 5.41
CA ASP A 167 -6.76 -4.99 5.28
C ASP A 167 -6.39 -3.61 4.72
N ASP A 168 -5.64 -2.81 5.46
CA ASP A 168 -5.08 -1.53 5.00
C ASP A 168 -3.56 -1.61 4.89
N CYS A 169 -2.98 -0.88 3.93
CA CYS A 169 -1.53 -0.83 3.78
C CYS A 169 -1.01 0.58 3.50
N GLU A 170 -0.02 1.00 4.28
CA GLU A 170 0.72 2.24 4.10
C GLU A 170 2.22 1.95 4.10
N VAL A 171 2.87 2.15 2.96
CA VAL A 171 4.32 1.95 2.78
C VAL A 171 4.96 3.29 2.47
N ILE A 172 5.62 3.86 3.46
CA ILE A 172 6.32 5.14 3.36
C ILE A 172 7.71 4.90 2.77
N ALA A 173 8.06 5.68 1.74
CA ALA A 173 9.36 5.64 1.08
C ALA A 173 9.79 4.25 0.58
N GLY A 174 8.83 3.42 0.15
CA GLY A 174 9.09 2.07 -0.32
C GLY A 174 8.00 1.54 -1.24
N ASN A 175 8.28 0.40 -1.86
CA ASN A 175 7.38 -0.26 -2.80
C ASN A 175 6.86 -1.58 -2.24
N VAL A 176 5.77 -2.08 -2.80
CA VAL A 176 5.22 -3.41 -2.53
C VAL A 176 5.57 -4.33 -3.69
N TYR A 177 6.26 -5.41 -3.39
CA TYR A 177 6.61 -6.49 -4.31
C TYR A 177 5.90 -7.76 -3.88
N ALA A 178 5.09 -8.34 -4.76
CA ALA A 178 4.49 -9.65 -4.52
C ALA A 178 4.17 -10.40 -5.82
N LYS A 179 3.75 -11.67 -5.74
CA LYS A 179 3.08 -12.27 -6.90
C LYS A 179 1.64 -11.77 -7.00
N THR A 180 0.98 -11.57 -5.87
CA THR A 180 -0.41 -11.12 -5.80
C THR A 180 -0.57 -10.22 -4.58
N VAL A 181 -1.22 -9.07 -4.80
CA VAL A 181 -1.55 -8.09 -3.75
C VAL A 181 -3.07 -8.04 -3.67
N LEU A 182 -3.61 -8.27 -2.49
CA LEU A 182 -5.03 -8.24 -2.17
C LEU A 182 -5.19 -7.31 -0.97
N THR A 183 -6.01 -6.27 -1.02
CA THR A 183 -6.29 -5.44 0.15
C THR A 183 -7.79 -5.29 0.34
N GLU A 184 -8.26 -5.34 1.59
CA GLU A 184 -9.69 -5.11 1.93
C GLU A 184 -10.02 -3.62 2.09
N GLY A 185 -9.02 -2.80 2.33
CA GLY A 185 -9.07 -1.35 2.41
C GLY A 185 -8.02 -0.73 1.48
N ASP A 186 -7.44 0.38 1.93
CA ASP A 186 -6.62 1.25 1.08
C ASP A 186 -5.19 0.70 0.93
N LEU A 187 -4.59 0.98 -0.22
CA LEU A 187 -3.19 0.69 -0.51
C LEU A 187 -2.46 1.97 -0.91
N LEU A 188 -1.64 2.49 0.01
CA LEU A 188 -0.79 3.66 -0.18
C LEU A 188 0.67 3.22 -0.16
N CYS A 189 1.42 3.45 -1.24
CA CYS A 189 2.82 3.07 -1.31
C CYS A 189 3.59 3.87 -2.38
N GLY A 190 4.91 3.75 -2.43
CA GLY A 190 5.72 4.31 -3.52
C GLY A 190 5.42 3.65 -4.87
N GLY A 191 5.14 2.35 -4.89
CA GLY A 191 4.81 1.61 -6.11
C GLY A 191 4.39 0.18 -5.81
N VAL A 192 3.59 -0.41 -6.71
CA VAL A 192 3.13 -1.80 -6.61
C VAL A 192 3.66 -2.59 -7.80
N HIS A 193 4.46 -3.61 -7.52
CA HIS A 193 4.99 -4.53 -8.52
C HIS A 193 4.48 -5.94 -8.22
N ALA A 194 3.41 -6.32 -8.91
CA ALA A 194 2.80 -7.63 -8.74
C ALA A 194 2.96 -8.48 -10.00
N ALA A 195 3.54 -9.67 -9.90
CA ALA A 195 3.68 -10.54 -11.08
C ALA A 195 2.33 -10.94 -11.70
N ARG A 196 1.25 -10.99 -10.89
CA ARG A 196 -0.09 -11.40 -11.31
C ARG A 196 -1.10 -10.31 -11.05
N TRP A 197 -1.81 -10.36 -9.94
CA TRP A 197 -3.02 -9.59 -9.70
C TRP A 197 -2.80 -8.60 -8.56
N VAL A 198 -3.19 -7.35 -8.78
CA VAL A 198 -3.41 -6.34 -7.74
C VAL A 198 -4.92 -6.15 -7.59
N ARG A 199 -5.44 -6.43 -6.40
CA ARG A 199 -6.85 -6.27 -6.04
C ARG A 199 -6.91 -5.37 -4.80
N VAL A 200 -7.57 -4.22 -4.89
CA VAL A 200 -7.67 -3.24 -3.80
C VAL A 200 -9.14 -2.87 -3.60
N GLU A 201 -9.73 -3.23 -2.48
CA GLU A 201 -11.14 -2.92 -2.16
C GLU A 201 -11.33 -1.44 -1.75
N GLY A 202 -10.29 -0.78 -1.24
CA GLY A 202 -10.25 0.66 -1.05
C GLY A 202 -9.65 1.43 -2.23
N ASP A 203 -9.06 2.58 -1.92
CA ASP A 203 -8.28 3.40 -2.84
C ASP A 203 -6.87 2.84 -3.05
N LEU A 204 -6.39 2.92 -4.29
CA LEU A 204 -5.01 2.62 -4.64
C LEU A 204 -4.28 3.91 -4.97
N ARG A 205 -3.27 4.26 -4.16
CA ARG A 205 -2.44 5.46 -4.33
C ARG A 205 -0.96 5.10 -4.35
N CYS A 206 -0.29 5.35 -5.48
CA CYS A 206 1.14 5.11 -5.59
C CYS A 206 1.77 5.85 -6.78
N ALA A 207 3.09 5.78 -6.97
CA ALA A 207 3.69 6.34 -8.17
C ALA A 207 3.50 5.42 -9.38
N VAL A 208 3.66 4.11 -9.21
CA VAL A 208 3.62 3.13 -10.30
C VAL A 208 2.86 1.88 -9.91
N VAL A 209 2.07 1.34 -10.83
CA VAL A 209 1.47 0.00 -10.72
C VAL A 209 1.86 -0.86 -11.91
N GLU A 210 2.59 -1.95 -11.65
CA GLU A 210 2.96 -2.95 -12.64
C GLU A 210 2.33 -4.29 -12.28
N CYS A 211 1.42 -4.78 -13.13
CA CYS A 211 0.79 -6.07 -12.92
C CYS A 211 0.24 -6.72 -14.19
N SER A 212 -0.22 -7.96 -14.07
CA SER A 212 -1.00 -8.61 -15.14
C SER A 212 -2.47 -8.18 -15.12
N GLN A 213 -3.04 -7.96 -13.94
CA GLN A 213 -4.44 -7.58 -13.77
C GLN A 213 -4.56 -6.64 -12.58
N LEU A 214 -5.30 -5.54 -12.78
CA LEU A 214 -5.57 -4.54 -11.73
C LEU A 214 -7.08 -4.45 -11.52
N GLU A 215 -7.52 -4.65 -10.29
CA GLU A 215 -8.90 -4.41 -9.86
C GLU A 215 -8.89 -3.52 -8.62
N ALA A 216 -9.47 -2.34 -8.72
CA ALA A 216 -9.71 -1.47 -7.58
C ALA A 216 -11.22 -1.18 -7.46
N TRP A 217 -11.75 -1.18 -6.25
CA TRP A 217 -13.12 -0.72 -6.01
C TRP A 217 -13.16 0.78 -5.70
N GLY A 218 -12.15 1.29 -4.99
CA GLY A 218 -11.91 2.73 -4.85
C GLY A 218 -11.20 3.33 -6.06
N SER A 219 -10.78 4.57 -5.90
CA SER A 219 -10.07 5.32 -6.94
C SER A 219 -8.66 4.79 -7.12
N VAL A 220 -8.18 4.85 -8.37
CA VAL A 220 -6.79 4.53 -8.72
C VAL A 220 -6.09 5.84 -9.02
N GLU A 221 -5.25 6.31 -8.12
CA GLU A 221 -4.44 7.52 -8.25
C GLU A 221 -2.98 7.11 -8.36
N VAL A 222 -2.44 7.16 -9.58
CA VAL A 222 -1.10 6.65 -9.86
C VAL A 222 -0.27 7.73 -10.55
N ASP A 223 0.73 8.30 -9.88
CA ASP A 223 1.40 9.51 -10.38
C ASP A 223 2.06 9.32 -11.75
N ASP A 224 2.82 8.23 -11.94
CA ASP A 224 3.59 7.99 -13.17
C ASP A 224 2.84 7.06 -14.14
N ALA A 225 2.67 5.79 -13.79
CA ALA A 225 2.18 4.82 -14.78
C ALA A 225 1.39 3.66 -14.19
N VAL A 226 0.27 3.36 -14.85
CA VAL A 226 -0.45 2.09 -14.70
C VAL A 226 -0.13 1.19 -15.88
N VAL A 227 0.58 0.09 -15.60
CA VAL A 227 0.98 -0.93 -16.57
C VAL A 227 0.33 -2.27 -16.19
N ALA A 228 -0.84 -2.51 -16.75
CA ALA A 228 -1.68 -3.69 -16.48
C ALA A 228 -1.94 -4.48 -17.77
N THR A 229 -0.90 -5.10 -18.30
CA THR A 229 -0.86 -5.56 -19.70
C THR A 229 -1.51 -6.92 -19.97
N GLY A 230 -2.01 -7.60 -18.94
CA GLY A 230 -2.73 -8.86 -19.07
C GLY A 230 -4.16 -8.67 -19.56
N ARG A 231 -5.16 -9.12 -18.78
CA ARG A 231 -6.56 -9.14 -19.22
C ARG A 231 -7.21 -7.76 -19.08
N ASP A 232 -7.53 -7.35 -17.85
CA ASP A 232 -8.36 -6.19 -17.60
C ASP A 232 -7.78 -5.32 -16.47
N THR A 233 -7.95 -4.00 -16.63
CA THR A 233 -7.86 -2.99 -15.59
C THR A 233 -9.27 -2.54 -15.26
N ARG A 234 -9.70 -2.72 -14.01
CA ARG A 234 -11.05 -2.37 -13.55
C ARG A 234 -10.94 -1.46 -12.33
N CYS A 235 -11.63 -0.33 -12.39
CA CYS A 235 -11.88 0.57 -11.27
C CYS A 235 -13.40 0.70 -11.20
N SER A 236 -14.08 0.09 -10.21
CA SER A 236 -15.55 0.00 -10.27
C SER A 236 -16.22 -0.20 -8.91
N GLU A 237 -17.36 0.47 -8.72
CA GLU A 237 -18.27 0.26 -7.58
C GLU A 237 -19.05 -1.06 -7.62
N THR A 238 -19.12 -1.74 -8.77
CA THR A 238 -20.10 -2.83 -8.94
C THR A 238 -19.62 -4.17 -8.38
N ARG A 239 -19.69 -4.33 -7.05
CA ARG A 239 -20.12 -5.62 -6.48
C ARG A 239 -21.57 -5.84 -6.90
N GLY A 240 -21.97 -7.09 -7.18
CA GLY A 240 -23.38 -7.41 -7.40
C GLY A 240 -24.26 -6.78 -6.32
N GLU A 241 -25.26 -6.02 -6.74
CA GLU A 241 -26.39 -5.46 -5.96
C GLU A 241 -26.12 -4.63 -4.68
N GLY A 242 -24.97 -3.98 -4.50
CA GLY A 242 -24.73 -3.15 -3.30
C GLY A 242 -23.88 -1.93 -3.55
N VAL A 243 -24.49 -0.74 -3.44
CA VAL A 243 -23.83 0.57 -3.48
C VAL A 243 -22.91 0.71 -2.27
N TYR A 244 -21.59 0.74 -2.48
CA TYR A 244 -20.64 1.18 -1.46
C TYR A 244 -20.72 2.71 -1.35
N ARG A 245 -20.93 3.23 -0.14
CA ARG A 245 -20.78 4.66 0.14
C ARG A 245 -19.40 4.84 0.76
N SER A 246 -18.59 5.72 0.18
CA SER A 246 -17.35 6.16 0.82
C SER A 246 -17.67 6.66 2.23
N PRO A 247 -17.03 6.14 3.28
CA PRO A 247 -16.92 6.87 4.53
C PRO A 247 -15.96 8.04 4.28
N GLU A 248 -16.30 9.23 4.77
CA GLU A 248 -15.44 10.43 4.74
C GLU A 248 -15.29 11.15 3.39
N ILE A 249 -16.35 11.89 3.04
CA ILE A 249 -16.20 13.16 2.31
C ILE A 249 -16.69 14.25 3.25
N ASP A 250 -15.85 15.24 3.51
CA ASP A 250 -16.21 16.45 4.25
C ASP A 250 -17.35 17.14 3.49
N PRO A 251 -18.50 17.49 4.10
CA PRO A 251 -19.63 18.10 3.41
C PRO A 251 -19.31 19.38 2.62
N GLY A 252 -18.14 19.99 2.83
CA GLY A 252 -17.60 21.11 2.05
C GLY A 252 -17.10 20.74 0.64
N ASP A 253 -16.68 19.50 0.41
CA ASP A 253 -16.17 19.01 -0.89
C ASP A 253 -17.27 18.41 -1.78
N ALA A 254 -18.53 18.45 -1.33
CA ALA A 254 -19.71 17.96 -2.04
C ALA A 254 -20.15 18.84 -3.23
N HIS A 255 -19.26 19.66 -3.78
CA HIS A 255 -19.55 20.62 -4.85
C HIS A 255 -18.80 20.30 -6.15
N GLU A 256 -18.73 19.04 -6.54
CA GLU A 256 -18.78 18.61 -7.95
C GLU A 256 -19.02 17.09 -8.02
N ARG A 257 -19.71 16.63 -9.06
CA ARG A 257 -20.37 15.30 -9.15
C ARG A 257 -19.41 14.13 -9.42
N ASP A 258 -18.34 14.01 -8.65
CA ASP A 258 -17.32 12.94 -8.78
C ASP A 258 -17.28 12.05 -7.53
N VAL A 259 -18.36 11.31 -7.27
CA VAL A 259 -18.40 10.29 -6.19
C VAL A 259 -18.06 8.89 -6.74
N LEU A 260 -17.85 8.76 -8.06
CA LEU A 260 -17.58 7.47 -8.70
C LEU A 260 -16.05 7.20 -8.78
N PRO A 261 -15.58 5.99 -8.41
CA PRO A 261 -14.21 5.54 -8.54
C PRO A 261 -13.62 5.83 -9.91
N SER A 262 -12.57 6.65 -9.92
CA SER A 262 -11.94 7.16 -11.14
C SER A 262 -10.49 6.67 -11.25
N ILE A 263 -9.98 6.62 -12.48
CA ILE A 263 -8.58 6.33 -12.75
C ILE A 263 -7.89 7.66 -13.08
N ARG A 264 -6.85 8.01 -12.33
CA ARG A 264 -5.99 9.18 -12.56
C ARG A 264 -4.55 8.69 -12.68
N CYS A 265 -3.89 8.94 -13.81
CA CYS A 265 -2.46 8.63 -13.96
C CYS A 265 -1.76 9.42 -15.06
N ALA A 266 -0.43 9.48 -15.07
CA ALA A 266 0.27 10.12 -16.18
C ALA A 266 0.27 9.26 -17.46
N GLU A 267 0.55 7.96 -17.39
CA GLU A 267 0.41 7.03 -18.52
C GLU A 267 -0.44 5.79 -18.16
N LEU A 268 -1.26 5.34 -19.13
CA LEU A 268 -2.10 4.16 -18.96
C LEU A 268 -1.87 3.14 -20.08
N LYS A 269 -1.29 1.98 -19.73
CA LYS A 269 -1.06 0.84 -20.63
C LYS A 269 -1.76 -0.39 -20.10
N ALA A 270 -2.79 -0.85 -20.79
CA ALA A 270 -3.67 -1.90 -20.27
C ALA A 270 -4.16 -2.89 -21.32
N GLY A 271 -4.65 -4.04 -20.85
CA GLY A 271 -5.45 -4.98 -21.63
C GLY A 271 -6.76 -4.33 -22.07
N ALA A 272 -7.85 -4.47 -21.32
CA ALA A 272 -9.04 -3.61 -21.41
C ALA A 272 -9.15 -2.70 -20.18
N VAL A 273 -9.81 -1.54 -20.30
CA VAL A 273 -9.97 -0.59 -19.18
C VAL A 273 -11.44 -0.30 -18.92
N THR A 274 -11.87 -0.40 -17.66
CA THR A 274 -13.18 0.06 -17.20
C THR A 274 -13.04 0.92 -15.95
N ALA A 275 -13.67 2.10 -15.95
CA ALA A 275 -13.83 2.96 -14.78
C ALA A 275 -15.32 3.22 -14.48
N GLY A 276 -15.69 3.16 -13.21
CA GLY A 276 -17.02 3.58 -12.73
C GLY A 276 -17.22 5.08 -12.92
N GLY A 277 -16.21 5.89 -12.62
CA GLY A 277 -16.21 7.34 -12.80
C GLY A 277 -15.58 7.77 -14.12
N SER A 278 -14.65 8.72 -14.01
CA SER A 278 -13.89 9.23 -15.15
C SER A 278 -12.53 8.55 -15.27
N ILE A 279 -11.96 8.58 -16.48
CA ILE A 279 -10.56 8.24 -16.73
C ILE A 279 -9.85 9.54 -17.08
N LEU A 280 -8.86 9.94 -16.28
CA LEU A 280 -8.06 11.15 -16.46
C LEU A 280 -6.60 10.73 -16.62
N VAL A 281 -6.06 10.91 -17.82
CA VAL A 281 -4.68 10.54 -18.13
C VAL A 281 -3.94 11.74 -18.70
N ASP A 282 -2.82 12.15 -18.10
CA ASP A 282 -2.08 13.32 -18.58
C ASP A 282 -1.38 13.05 -19.92
N GLY A 283 -0.92 11.83 -20.12
CA GLY A 283 -0.25 11.34 -21.31
C GLY A 283 -1.15 10.48 -22.18
N VAL A 284 -0.60 9.36 -22.65
CA VAL A 284 -1.24 8.45 -23.61
C VAL A 284 -2.07 7.37 -22.91
N ILE A 285 -3.14 6.95 -23.59
CA ILE A 285 -3.89 5.74 -23.24
C ILE A 285 -3.65 4.69 -24.33
N GLU A 286 -3.04 3.58 -23.95
CA GLU A 286 -2.78 2.44 -24.82
C GLU A 286 -3.50 1.20 -24.29
N SER A 287 -4.63 0.88 -24.90
CA SER A 287 -5.42 -0.30 -24.55
C SER A 287 -5.39 -1.32 -25.68
N ARG A 288 -5.12 -2.60 -25.36
CA ARG A 288 -5.27 -3.70 -26.33
C ARG A 288 -6.74 -4.08 -26.56
N GLY A 289 -7.62 -3.68 -25.65
CA GLY A 289 -9.05 -3.93 -25.60
C GLY A 289 -9.84 -2.63 -25.76
N TYR A 290 -10.98 -2.54 -25.09
CA TYR A 290 -11.80 -1.33 -25.04
C TYR A 290 -11.31 -0.39 -23.92
N VAL A 291 -11.72 0.86 -23.99
CA VAL A 291 -11.60 1.83 -22.89
C VAL A 291 -12.99 2.32 -22.56
N ARG A 292 -13.42 2.12 -21.32
CA ARG A 292 -14.77 2.44 -20.86
C ARG A 292 -14.73 3.29 -19.60
N ALA A 293 -15.48 4.37 -19.58
CA ALA A 293 -15.77 5.17 -18.38
C ALA A 293 -17.26 5.50 -18.34
N ASN A 294 -17.91 5.46 -17.17
CA ASN A 294 -19.32 5.85 -17.14
C ASN A 294 -19.51 7.37 -17.21
N LEU A 295 -18.51 8.17 -16.80
CA LEU A 295 -18.54 9.63 -16.92
C LEU A 295 -17.75 10.11 -18.15
N SER A 296 -16.51 10.51 -17.99
CA SER A 296 -15.70 11.08 -19.07
C SER A 296 -14.36 10.38 -19.23
N ILE A 297 -13.77 10.50 -20.42
CA ILE A 297 -12.41 10.06 -20.70
C ILE A 297 -11.62 11.28 -21.15
N THR A 298 -10.54 11.61 -20.45
CA THR A 298 -9.62 12.68 -20.80
C THR A 298 -8.22 12.10 -20.92
N SER A 299 -7.57 12.37 -22.05
CA SER A 299 -6.16 12.05 -22.30
C SER A 299 -5.46 13.32 -22.79
N GLY A 300 -4.34 13.72 -22.19
CA GLY A 300 -3.52 14.80 -22.75
C GLY A 300 -2.76 14.35 -24.02
N GLY A 301 -2.60 13.05 -24.21
CA GLY A 301 -2.04 12.39 -25.39
C GLY A 301 -3.08 11.80 -26.34
N THR A 302 -2.72 10.69 -26.99
CA THR A 302 -3.61 9.94 -27.88
C THR A 302 -4.26 8.78 -27.14
N ILE A 303 -5.43 8.34 -27.62
CA ILE A 303 -6.14 7.18 -27.10
C ILE A 303 -6.16 6.11 -28.18
N THR A 304 -5.54 4.97 -27.90
CA THR A 304 -5.51 3.81 -28.79
C THR A 304 -6.20 2.61 -28.13
N THR A 305 -6.92 1.84 -28.95
CA THR A 305 -7.65 0.62 -28.56
C THR A 305 -7.30 -0.49 -29.53
N GLY A 306 -7.58 -1.74 -29.16
CA GLY A 306 -7.43 -2.87 -30.07
C GLY A 306 -8.31 -2.74 -31.30
N LYS A 307 -7.86 -3.30 -32.43
CA LYS A 307 -8.51 -3.14 -33.74
C LYS A 307 -9.98 -3.56 -33.79
N ALA A 308 -10.49 -4.37 -32.86
CA ALA A 308 -11.90 -4.78 -32.78
C ALA A 308 -12.71 -4.06 -31.67
N TYR A 309 -12.09 -3.20 -30.87
CA TYR A 309 -12.67 -2.59 -29.67
C TYR A 309 -12.86 -1.08 -29.81
N GLY A 310 -13.80 -0.50 -29.06
CA GLY A 310 -14.12 0.93 -29.09
C GLY A 310 -13.86 1.65 -27.77
N ILE A 311 -14.07 2.96 -27.81
CA ILE A 311 -14.01 3.86 -26.66
C ILE A 311 -15.43 4.22 -26.26
N LEU A 312 -15.77 4.03 -24.98
CA LEU A 312 -17.09 4.25 -24.43
C LEU A 312 -17.01 5.24 -23.27
N ALA A 313 -17.52 6.46 -23.46
CA ALA A 313 -17.68 7.45 -22.39
C ALA A 313 -19.16 7.84 -22.21
N GLY A 314 -19.48 8.45 -21.08
CA GLY A 314 -20.79 9.04 -20.80
C GLY A 314 -21.91 8.01 -20.69
N LEU A 315 -21.62 6.79 -20.24
CA LEU A 315 -22.60 5.72 -20.12
C LEU A 315 -23.67 6.00 -19.06
N ASP A 316 -23.31 6.72 -17.99
CA ASP A 316 -24.25 7.17 -16.94
C ASP A 316 -24.65 8.65 -17.12
N VAL A 317 -24.35 9.23 -18.29
CA VAL A 317 -24.62 10.64 -18.61
C VAL A 317 -25.71 10.72 -19.67
N ALA A 318 -26.76 11.48 -19.38
CA ALA A 318 -27.82 11.79 -20.35
C ALA A 318 -27.22 12.47 -21.60
N ARG A 319 -27.73 12.13 -22.79
CA ARG A 319 -27.15 12.54 -24.08
C ARG A 319 -27.06 14.06 -24.26
N ASP A 320 -28.03 14.80 -23.74
CA ASP A 320 -28.07 16.27 -23.73
C ASP A 320 -26.96 16.89 -22.85
N ARG A 321 -26.42 16.14 -21.89
CA ARG A 321 -25.33 16.56 -21.00
C ARG A 321 -23.95 16.05 -21.42
N TRP A 322 -23.84 15.32 -22.53
CA TRP A 322 -22.57 14.76 -22.99
C TRP A 322 -21.49 15.83 -23.23
N GLN A 323 -21.86 17.00 -23.74
CA GLN A 323 -20.91 18.09 -23.96
C GLN A 323 -20.24 18.56 -22.66
N ALA A 324 -20.96 18.52 -21.55
CA ALA A 324 -20.48 18.96 -20.24
C ALA A 324 -19.74 17.85 -19.49
N SER A 325 -20.30 16.62 -19.47
CA SER A 325 -19.88 15.59 -18.50
C SER A 325 -19.67 14.19 -19.11
N GLY A 326 -20.12 13.95 -20.34
CA GLY A 326 -20.10 12.63 -21.00
C GLY A 326 -19.31 12.69 -22.29
N TYR A 327 -18.01 12.92 -22.20
CA TYR A 327 -17.16 13.23 -23.34
C TYR A 327 -15.89 12.39 -23.40
N VAL A 328 -15.28 12.38 -24.58
CA VAL A 328 -13.92 11.88 -24.82
C VAL A 328 -13.06 13.08 -25.25
N CYS A 329 -12.04 13.40 -24.48
CA CYS A 329 -11.07 14.46 -24.75
C CYS A 329 -9.69 13.87 -25.02
N ALA A 330 -9.06 14.25 -26.13
CA ALA A 330 -7.73 13.79 -26.52
C ALA A 330 -7.01 14.80 -27.43
N SER A 331 -5.70 14.63 -27.61
CA SER A 331 -4.87 15.45 -28.52
C SER A 331 -5.26 15.32 -30.00
N ALA A 332 -5.79 14.17 -30.39
CA ALA A 332 -6.36 13.90 -31.70
C ALA A 332 -7.65 13.09 -31.54
N ARG A 333 -8.59 13.24 -32.47
CA ARG A 333 -9.84 12.49 -32.43
C ARG A 333 -9.57 10.98 -32.60
N PRO A 334 -9.89 10.15 -31.60
CA PRO A 334 -9.75 8.70 -31.72
C PRO A 334 -10.69 8.12 -32.79
N VAL A 335 -10.25 7.03 -33.44
CA VAL A 335 -10.95 6.44 -34.59
C VAL A 335 -12.31 5.83 -34.22
N ARG A 336 -12.46 5.26 -33.02
CA ARG A 336 -13.64 4.45 -32.63
C ARG A 336 -14.27 4.88 -31.30
N ILE A 337 -14.70 6.13 -31.22
CA ILE A 337 -15.60 6.56 -30.15
C ILE A 337 -17.01 6.02 -30.46
N LEU A 338 -17.55 5.18 -29.57
CA LEU A 338 -18.89 4.60 -29.69
C LEU A 338 -19.94 5.39 -28.91
N THR A 339 -19.57 5.96 -27.76
CA THR A 339 -20.45 6.77 -26.92
C THR A 339 -19.70 7.99 -26.36
N GLY A 340 -20.46 9.02 -25.98
CA GLY A 340 -19.93 10.29 -25.52
C GLY A 340 -19.60 11.25 -26.66
N MET A 341 -19.46 12.53 -26.33
CA MET A 341 -19.11 13.57 -27.30
C MET A 341 -17.60 13.76 -27.38
N PHE A 342 -17.02 13.79 -28.58
CA PHE A 342 -15.60 14.14 -28.69
C PHE A 342 -15.37 15.63 -28.45
N ARG A 343 -14.35 15.97 -27.64
CA ARG A 343 -13.85 17.33 -27.41
C ARG A 343 -12.36 17.37 -27.75
N ALA A 344 -11.94 18.32 -28.57
CA ALA A 344 -10.51 18.54 -28.76
C ALA A 344 -9.91 19.17 -27.50
N LEU A 345 -8.68 18.80 -27.14
CA LEU A 345 -7.93 19.52 -26.11
C LEU A 345 -7.89 21.01 -26.44
N ALA A 346 -8.18 21.85 -25.45
CA ALA A 346 -7.98 23.28 -25.60
C ALA A 346 -6.50 23.53 -25.92
N LYS A 347 -6.19 24.24 -27.00
CA LYS A 347 -4.81 24.63 -27.31
C LYS A 347 -4.26 25.38 -26.10
N ARG A 348 -3.24 24.83 -25.43
CA ARG A 348 -2.45 25.58 -24.44
C ARG A 348 -2.04 26.90 -25.11
N ARG A 349 -2.45 28.04 -24.54
CA ARG A 349 -1.88 29.33 -24.93
C ARG A 349 -0.37 29.23 -24.67
N ARG A 350 0.45 29.27 -25.73
CA ARG A 350 1.90 29.40 -25.57
C ARG A 350 2.18 30.72 -24.85
N GLY A 351 2.88 30.67 -23.72
CA GLY A 351 3.42 31.86 -23.05
C GLY A 351 2.59 32.40 -21.88
N ALA A 352 2.57 31.66 -20.77
CA ALA A 352 2.42 32.27 -19.46
C ALA A 352 3.40 31.55 -18.53
N ASP A 353 4.62 32.08 -18.43
CA ASP A 353 5.50 31.73 -17.30
C ASP A 353 4.73 31.97 -16.00
N PRO A 354 4.88 31.10 -14.99
CA PRO A 354 4.36 31.40 -13.65
C PRO A 354 4.99 32.71 -13.19
N ARG A 355 4.15 33.71 -12.90
CA ARG A 355 4.65 34.97 -12.31
C ARG A 355 5.31 34.63 -10.98
N PRO A 356 6.52 35.12 -10.68
CA PRO A 356 7.14 34.86 -9.40
C PRO A 356 6.26 35.40 -8.29
N VAL A 357 5.93 34.53 -7.33
CA VAL A 357 5.24 34.89 -6.10
C VAL A 357 6.11 35.90 -5.37
N ARG A 358 5.64 37.15 -5.25
CA ARG A 358 6.26 38.13 -4.36
C ARG A 358 5.93 37.72 -2.94
N LEU A 359 6.92 37.22 -2.20
CA LEU A 359 6.83 37.10 -0.76
C LEU A 359 6.65 38.51 -0.15
N PRO A 360 5.68 38.72 0.75
CA PRO A 360 5.57 39.98 1.47
C PRO A 360 6.80 40.18 2.38
N LYS A 361 7.20 41.45 2.53
CA LYS A 361 8.36 41.88 3.32
C LYS A 361 8.20 41.62 4.81
#